data_AF-A0A7L5YQY1-F1
#
_entry.id   AF-A0A7L5YQY1-F1
#
_cell.length_a   1.000
_cell.length_b   1.000
_cell.length_c   1.000
_cell.angle_alpha   90.00
_cell.angle_beta   90.00
_cell.angle_gamma   90.00
#
_symmetry.space_group_name_H-M   'P 1'
#
loop_
_entity.id
_entity.type
_entity.pdbx_description
1 polymer ?
#
loop_
_entity_poly.entity_id
_entity_poly.type
_entity_poly.pdbx_seq_one_letter_code
_entity_poly.pdbx_strand_id
1 'polypeptide(L)'
;MPTEHVRDLQWWAYMVLLLLLASSALMACTSVEDTTEPVSFAARPTPTGISGAALYGQHCSTCHGDRGQGLTPEWRATWVEGHQNCSAPNCHGRNHPSTGFEIKNNYAPVLIGPGALHSFPTAAGWANT
;
A
#
# COMPACT_ATOMS: atom_id res chain seq x y z
N MET A 1 38.26 -56.46 -15.48
CA MET A 1 37.06 -55.74 -15.94
C MET A 1 36.99 -54.42 -15.18
N PRO A 2 37.34 -53.26 -15.77
CA PRO A 2 37.26 -51.96 -15.11
C PRO A 2 36.33 -51.03 -15.90
N THR A 3 35.02 -51.10 -15.68
CA THR A 3 34.05 -50.25 -16.42
C THR A 3 33.00 -49.58 -15.52
N GLU A 4 33.05 -49.78 -14.21
CA GLU A 4 32.12 -49.18 -13.25
C GLU A 4 32.56 -47.78 -12.76
N HIS A 5 33.85 -47.58 -12.49
CA HIS A 5 34.37 -46.29 -12.01
C HIS A 5 34.23 -45.12 -13.00
N VAL A 6 34.26 -45.38 -14.31
CA VAL A 6 34.18 -44.34 -15.35
C VAL A 6 32.74 -43.85 -15.56
N ARG A 7 31.75 -44.70 -15.23
CA ARG A 7 30.34 -44.36 -15.36
C ARG A 7 29.92 -43.39 -14.26
N ASP A 8 30.37 -43.60 -13.03
CA ASP A 8 30.06 -42.69 -11.90
C ASP A 8 30.60 -41.27 -12.12
N LEU A 9 31.82 -41.15 -12.67
CA LEU A 9 32.42 -39.87 -13.01
C LEU A 9 31.78 -39.20 -14.26
N GLN A 10 30.98 -39.93 -15.03
CA GLN A 10 30.19 -39.35 -16.11
C GLN A 10 28.83 -38.88 -15.58
N TRP A 11 28.19 -39.65 -14.69
CA TRP A 11 26.89 -39.33 -14.10
C TRP A 11 26.92 -38.08 -13.21
N TRP A 12 27.95 -37.91 -12.35
CA TRP A 12 28.07 -36.69 -11.54
C TRP A 12 28.30 -35.44 -12.42
N ALA A 13 29.04 -35.56 -13.53
CA ALA A 13 29.33 -34.45 -14.43
C ALA A 13 28.05 -33.99 -15.15
N TYR A 14 27.19 -34.93 -15.56
CA TYR A 14 25.88 -34.61 -16.12
C TYR A 14 24.93 -34.00 -15.08
N MET A 15 24.94 -34.47 -13.83
CA MET A 15 24.14 -33.89 -12.75
C MET A 15 24.57 -32.46 -12.42
N VAL A 16 25.88 -32.21 -12.33
CA VAL A 16 26.45 -30.85 -12.11
C VAL A 16 26.15 -29.94 -13.30
N LEU A 17 26.29 -30.44 -14.53
CA LEU A 17 25.95 -29.67 -15.74
C LEU A 17 24.45 -29.34 -15.80
N LEU A 18 23.56 -30.28 -15.45
CA LEU A 18 22.12 -30.04 -15.37
C LEU A 18 21.75 -29.03 -14.28
N LEU A 19 22.39 -29.09 -13.11
CA LEU A 19 22.20 -28.11 -12.03
C LEU A 19 22.68 -26.70 -12.45
N LEU A 20 23.81 -26.60 -13.14
CA LEU A 20 24.34 -25.34 -13.65
C LEU A 20 23.46 -24.75 -14.76
N LEU A 21 22.94 -25.58 -15.68
CA LEU A 21 22.01 -25.14 -16.73
C LEU A 21 20.63 -24.73 -16.20
N ALA A 22 20.14 -25.33 -15.11
CA ALA A 22 18.88 -24.90 -14.48
C ALA A 22 19.03 -23.56 -13.73
N SER A 23 20.24 -23.21 -13.29
CA SER A 23 20.51 -22.01 -12.48
C SER A 23 20.62 -20.72 -13.31
N SER A 24 20.87 -20.82 -14.62
CA SER A 24 21.04 -19.64 -15.49
C SER A 24 19.72 -18.98 -15.93
N ALA A 25 18.56 -19.59 -15.65
CA ALA A 25 17.25 -19.04 -16.01
C ALA A 25 16.65 -18.08 -14.95
N LEU A 26 17.29 -17.90 -13.78
CA LEU A 26 16.73 -17.12 -12.67
C LEU A 26 17.25 -15.68 -12.56
N MET A 27 18.29 -15.30 -13.31
CA MET A 27 19.00 -14.02 -13.14
C MET A 27 18.66 -12.92 -14.17
N ALA A 28 17.51 -12.99 -14.84
CA ALA A 28 17.14 -12.00 -15.88
C ALA A 28 15.87 -11.20 -15.56
N CYS A 29 15.46 -11.14 -14.29
CA CYS A 29 14.33 -10.34 -13.84
C CYS A 29 14.71 -9.71 -12.49
N THR A 30 15.43 -8.59 -12.50
CA THR A 30 15.51 -7.61 -11.38
C THR A 30 16.53 -6.53 -11.77
N SER A 31 16.19 -5.76 -12.80
CA SER A 31 16.72 -4.39 -12.89
C SER A 31 15.53 -3.48 -13.10
N VAL A 32 14.84 -3.18 -12.00
CA VAL A 32 13.97 -2.00 -11.96
C VAL A 32 14.94 -0.83 -11.78
N GLU A 33 15.24 -0.15 -12.89
CA GLU A 33 16.00 1.09 -12.84
C GLU A 33 15.14 2.12 -12.09
N ASP A 34 15.58 2.48 -10.88
CA ASP A 34 15.02 3.59 -10.11
C ASP A 34 15.37 4.89 -10.82
N THR A 35 14.56 5.21 -11.82
CA THR A 35 14.59 6.50 -12.51
C THR A 35 14.05 7.54 -11.54
N THR A 36 14.97 8.16 -10.80
CA THR A 36 14.76 9.39 -10.01
C THR A 36 14.50 10.61 -10.91
N GLU A 37 13.71 10.42 -11.97
CA GLU A 37 13.19 11.53 -12.74
C GLU A 37 12.27 12.34 -11.83
N PRO A 38 12.46 13.67 -11.72
CA PRO A 38 11.53 14.50 -10.97
C PRO A 38 10.16 14.31 -11.60
N VAL A 39 9.22 13.74 -10.85
CA VAL A 39 7.81 13.74 -11.20
C VAL A 39 7.41 15.19 -11.40
N SER A 40 7.40 15.62 -12.66
CA SER A 40 6.89 16.90 -13.07
C SER A 40 5.40 16.86 -12.79
N PHE A 41 5.02 17.40 -11.65
CA PHE A 41 3.67 17.85 -11.37
C PHE A 41 3.39 19.01 -12.33
N ALA A 42 3.31 18.74 -13.64
CA ALA A 42 2.59 19.62 -14.54
C ALA A 42 1.20 19.73 -13.90
N ALA A 43 0.94 20.87 -13.25
CA ALA A 43 -0.22 21.07 -12.41
C ALA A 43 -1.43 20.72 -13.27
N ARG A 44 -1.99 19.52 -13.03
CA ARG A 44 -3.24 19.15 -13.70
C ARG A 44 -4.19 20.28 -13.32
N PRO A 45 -4.78 20.99 -14.31
CA PRO A 45 -5.63 22.12 -14.01
C PRO A 45 -6.66 21.64 -12.99
N THR A 46 -6.68 22.28 -11.82
CA THR A 46 -7.75 22.06 -10.86
C THR A 46 -9.04 22.22 -11.64
N PRO A 47 -9.98 21.24 -11.59
CA PRO A 47 -11.24 21.37 -12.30
C PRO A 47 -11.81 22.76 -12.04
N THR A 48 -11.90 23.57 -13.09
CA THR A 48 -12.21 24.99 -12.96
C THR A 48 -13.61 25.10 -12.36
N GLY A 49 -13.72 25.53 -11.10
CA GLY A 49 -15.00 25.80 -10.44
C GLY A 49 -15.32 25.02 -9.16
N ILE A 50 -14.55 23.99 -8.77
CA ILE A 50 -14.74 23.32 -7.46
C ILE A 50 -13.61 23.71 -6.52
N SER A 51 -13.95 24.28 -5.36
CA SER A 51 -12.95 24.65 -4.36
C SER A 51 -12.35 23.42 -3.69
N GLY A 52 -11.10 23.53 -3.24
CA GLY A 52 -10.47 22.47 -2.44
C GLY A 52 -11.27 22.12 -1.18
N ALA A 53 -11.94 23.12 -0.58
CA ALA A 53 -12.84 22.91 0.55
C ALA A 53 -14.04 22.02 0.20
N ALA A 54 -14.63 22.20 -0.97
CA ALA A 54 -15.75 21.36 -1.43
C ALA A 54 -15.29 19.91 -1.67
N LEU A 55 -14.13 19.71 -2.31
CA LEU A 55 -13.55 18.38 -2.49
C LEU A 55 -13.21 17.72 -1.15
N TYR A 56 -12.66 18.48 -0.21
CA TYR A 56 -12.34 17.99 1.13
C TYR A 56 -13.59 17.52 1.87
N GLY A 57 -14.66 18.32 1.85
CA GLY A 57 -15.94 17.96 2.46
C GLY A 57 -16.60 16.73 1.83
N GLN A 58 -16.37 16.48 0.55
CA GLN A 58 -16.96 15.34 -0.16
C GLN A 58 -16.16 14.04 0.03
N HIS A 59 -14.84 14.13 0.06
CA HIS A 59 -13.97 12.95 -0.06
C HIS A 59 -13.15 12.66 1.18
N CYS A 60 -12.89 13.66 2.03
CA CYS A 60 -11.92 13.55 3.10
C CYS A 60 -12.56 13.63 4.48
N SER A 61 -13.51 14.56 4.68
CA SER A 61 -14.01 14.91 6.01
C SER A 61 -14.76 13.79 6.71
N THR A 62 -15.39 12.89 5.96
CA THR A 62 -16.08 11.74 6.55
C THR A 62 -15.14 10.92 7.44
N CYS A 63 -13.92 10.68 6.97
CA CYS A 63 -12.92 9.91 7.70
C CYS A 63 -11.99 10.82 8.52
N HIS A 64 -11.54 11.93 7.95
CA HIS A 64 -10.51 12.77 8.58
C HIS A 64 -11.06 13.94 9.40
N GLY A 65 -12.38 14.04 9.54
CA GLY A 65 -13.05 15.12 10.25
C GLY A 65 -13.23 16.38 9.41
N ASP A 66 -14.18 17.24 9.77
CA ASP A 66 -14.45 18.51 9.07
C ASP A 66 -13.26 19.48 9.07
N ARG A 67 -12.35 19.34 10.05
CA ARG A 67 -11.16 20.19 10.21
C ARG A 67 -9.86 19.42 10.08
N GLY A 68 -9.89 18.16 9.65
CA GLY A 68 -8.69 17.33 9.59
C GLY A 68 -8.22 16.79 10.93
N GLN A 69 -9.07 16.82 11.96
CA GLN A 69 -8.77 16.34 13.32
C GLN A 69 -8.85 14.82 13.49
N GLY A 70 -9.17 14.07 12.42
CA GLY A 70 -9.39 12.63 12.47
C GLY A 70 -10.75 12.24 13.05
N LEU A 71 -10.94 10.94 13.28
CA LEU A 71 -12.16 10.36 13.87
C LEU A 71 -12.23 10.56 15.40
N THR A 72 -12.21 11.80 15.87
CA THR A 72 -12.37 12.07 17.30
C THR A 72 -13.76 11.64 17.80
N PRO A 73 -13.94 11.35 19.11
CA PRO A 73 -15.27 11.08 19.66
C PRO A 73 -16.29 12.18 19.34
N GLU A 74 -15.87 13.43 19.39
CA GLU A 74 -16.71 14.59 19.09
C GLU A 74 -17.14 14.61 17.62
N TRP A 75 -16.22 14.34 16.69
CA TRP A 75 -16.56 14.24 15.27
C TRP A 75 -17.52 13.09 15.00
N ARG A 76 -17.26 11.92 15.58
CA ARG A 76 -18.14 10.75 15.41
C ARG A 76 -19.53 10.99 15.98
N ALA A 77 -19.65 11.75 17.06
CA ALA A 77 -20.95 12.10 17.64
C ALA A 77 -21.85 12.94 16.71
N THR A 78 -21.30 13.53 15.63
CA THR A 78 -22.10 14.23 14.61
C THR A 78 -22.86 13.28 13.68
N TRP A 79 -22.44 12.02 13.61
CA TRP A 79 -23.13 10.99 12.83
C TRP A 79 -24.33 10.45 13.60
N VAL A 80 -25.33 9.96 12.86
CA VAL A 80 -26.45 9.20 13.45
C VAL A 80 -25.91 8.09 14.35
N GLU A 81 -26.56 7.87 15.49
CA GLU A 81 -26.09 7.03 16.60
C GLU A 81 -25.58 5.64 16.16
N GLY A 82 -26.27 5.00 15.21
CA GLY A 82 -25.88 3.69 14.66
C GLY A 82 -24.63 3.69 13.77
N HIS A 83 -24.12 4.84 13.35
CA HIS A 83 -22.98 4.99 12.43
C HIS A 83 -21.77 5.69 13.07
N GLN A 84 -21.73 5.81 14.39
CA GLN A 84 -20.61 6.43 15.11
C GLN A 84 -19.42 5.49 15.35
N ASN A 85 -19.58 4.20 15.05
CA ASN A 85 -18.51 3.18 15.06
C ASN A 85 -18.22 2.72 13.63
N CYS A 86 -17.27 3.38 12.99
CA CYS A 86 -16.88 3.10 11.60
C CYS A 86 -16.30 1.68 11.46
N SER A 87 -15.60 1.19 12.49
CA SER A 87 -14.98 -0.15 12.52
C SER A 87 -15.92 -1.28 12.92
N ALA A 88 -17.23 -1.05 13.00
CA ALA A 88 -18.19 -2.11 13.29
C ALA A 88 -18.18 -3.20 12.19
N PRO A 89 -18.45 -4.48 12.53
CA PRO A 89 -18.58 -5.55 11.54
C PRO A 89 -19.60 -5.20 10.43
N ASN A 90 -19.30 -5.59 9.19
CA ASN A 90 -20.12 -5.32 7.99
C ASN A 90 -20.19 -3.84 7.54
N CYS A 91 -19.54 -2.91 8.25
CA CYS A 91 -19.29 -1.54 7.78
C CYS A 91 -17.84 -1.43 7.26
N HIS A 92 -16.92 -0.90 8.06
CA HIS A 92 -15.47 -0.93 7.79
C HIS A 92 -14.69 -1.79 8.82
N GLY A 93 -15.33 -2.78 9.45
CA GLY A 93 -14.68 -3.75 10.36
C GLY A 93 -14.26 -5.05 9.68
N ARG A 94 -13.83 -6.05 10.46
CA ARG A 94 -13.29 -7.35 9.99
C ARG A 94 -14.14 -8.13 8.96
N ASN A 95 -15.44 -7.85 8.87
CA ASN A 95 -16.37 -8.47 7.92
C ASN A 95 -16.93 -7.46 6.91
N HIS A 96 -16.15 -6.46 6.49
CA HIS A 96 -16.58 -5.46 5.52
C HIS A 96 -16.83 -6.09 4.13
N PRO A 97 -17.67 -5.47 3.27
CA PRO A 97 -17.85 -5.90 1.88
C PRO A 97 -16.51 -5.94 1.13
N SER A 98 -16.38 -6.82 0.13
CA SER A 98 -15.14 -6.96 -0.64
C SER A 98 -14.72 -5.71 -1.43
N THR A 99 -15.67 -4.80 -1.71
CA THR A 99 -15.41 -3.49 -2.33
C THR A 99 -15.00 -2.41 -1.33
N GLY A 100 -15.08 -2.70 -0.03
CA GLY A 100 -14.71 -1.80 1.05
C GLY A 100 -13.27 -2.00 1.53
N PHE A 101 -12.96 -1.33 2.64
CA PHE A 101 -11.68 -1.45 3.35
C PHE A 101 -11.91 -1.49 4.86
N GLU A 102 -10.94 -2.06 5.58
CA GLU A 102 -10.94 -2.11 7.03
C GLU A 102 -10.40 -0.81 7.64
N ILE A 103 -11.23 -0.12 8.43
CA ILE A 103 -10.78 0.88 9.38
C ILE A 103 -10.46 0.13 10.67
N LYS A 104 -9.20 0.21 11.12
CA LYS A 104 -8.78 -0.43 12.37
C LYS A 104 -9.03 0.52 13.54
N ASN A 105 -9.52 -0.03 14.66
CA ASN A 105 -9.65 0.67 15.95
C ASN A 105 -10.50 1.96 15.92
N ASN A 106 -11.45 2.05 14.99
CA ASN A 106 -12.29 3.23 14.76
C ASN A 106 -11.45 4.53 14.61
N TYR A 107 -10.30 4.40 13.95
CA TYR A 107 -9.28 5.43 13.87
C TYR A 107 -9.04 5.88 12.43
N ALA A 108 -9.00 7.19 12.25
CA ALA A 108 -8.41 7.83 11.07
C ALA A 108 -7.42 8.89 11.54
N PRO A 109 -6.23 8.99 10.91
CA PRO A 109 -5.22 9.92 11.34
C PRO A 109 -5.65 11.36 11.08
N VAL A 110 -5.05 12.27 11.84
CA VAL A 110 -5.21 13.71 11.64
C VAL A 110 -4.48 14.13 10.36
N LEU A 111 -5.12 14.98 9.56
CA LEU A 111 -4.52 15.59 8.35
C LEU A 111 -4.03 17.01 8.61
N ILE A 112 -4.58 17.67 9.63
CA ILE A 112 -4.23 19.06 9.97
C ILE A 112 -3.94 19.15 11.46
N GLY A 113 -2.81 19.75 11.83
CA GLY A 113 -2.42 20.01 13.21
C GLY A 113 -1.18 19.22 13.65
N PRO A 114 -0.81 19.33 14.94
CA PRO A 114 0.37 18.66 15.49
C PRO A 114 0.31 17.14 15.32
N GLY A 115 1.40 16.53 14.84
CA GLY A 115 1.47 15.08 14.63
C GLY A 115 0.79 14.58 13.34
N ALA A 116 0.17 15.47 12.55
CA ALA A 116 -0.35 15.11 11.23
C ALA A 116 0.76 14.60 10.33
N LEU A 117 0.47 13.53 9.57
CA LEU A 117 1.37 12.93 8.58
C LEU A 117 2.74 12.49 9.13
N HIS A 118 2.91 12.33 10.44
CA HIS A 118 4.19 11.92 11.04
C HIS A 118 4.70 10.56 10.51
N SER A 119 3.79 9.68 10.09
CA SER A 119 4.12 8.38 9.50
C SER A 119 4.51 8.46 8.01
N PHE A 120 4.31 9.61 7.37
CA PHE A 120 4.57 9.82 5.94
C PHE A 120 5.55 10.98 5.76
N PRO A 121 6.88 10.73 5.87
CA PRO A 121 7.91 11.77 5.76
C PRO A 121 7.82 12.54 4.44
N THR A 122 7.35 11.88 3.39
CA THR A 122 7.07 12.47 2.08
C THR A 122 5.76 11.89 1.52
N ALA A 123 5.17 12.58 0.55
CA ALA A 123 4.01 12.08 -0.20
C ALA A 123 4.30 10.75 -0.94
N ALA A 124 5.57 10.44 -1.21
CA ALA A 124 6.01 9.19 -1.84
C ALA A 124 6.15 8.02 -0.85
N GLY A 125 6.08 8.27 0.47
CA GLY A 125 6.42 7.30 1.51
C GLY A 125 5.44 6.13 1.72
N TRP A 126 4.43 5.93 0.88
CA TRP A 126 3.44 4.87 1.03
C TRP A 126 3.94 3.47 0.59
N ALA A 127 5.05 3.39 -0.13
CA ALA A 127 5.48 2.15 -0.80
C ALA A 127 6.14 1.09 0.11
N ASN A 128 6.43 1.40 1.38
CA ASN A 128 7.31 0.58 2.23
C ASN A 128 6.69 0.13 3.59
N THR A 129 5.36 0.16 3.74
CA THR A 129 4.65 -0.29 4.96
C THR A 129 3.58 -1.31 4.63
#